data_AF-A0A7S0HC58-F1
#
_entry.id   AF-A0A7S0HC58-F1
#
_cell.length_a   1.000
_cell.length_b   1.000
_cell.length_c   1.000
_cell.angle_alpha   90.00
_cell.angle_beta   90.00
_cell.angle_gamma   90.00
#
_symmetry.space_group_name_H-M   'P 1'
#
loop_
_entity.id
_entity.type
_entity.pdbx_description
1 polymer ?
#
loop_
_entity_poly.entity_id
_entity_poly.type
_entity_poly.pdbx_seq_one_letter_code
_entity_poly.pdbx_strand_id
1 'polypeptide(L)'
;GGSGHEPAHAGFIGDGMLTGAVLGGVFASPGSASVLAAIRELSGPAGCLLIVKNYTGDRLNFGIAMEKARSEGIKCEMVIVGDDCALPRDKGITGRRGIAGTVFVHKIAGAAAQAGLSLEEVAKEARDAADNVGSMGVALTTCTLPGASPSTRLEGSKIEIGLGIHG
;
A
#
# COMPACT_ATOMS: atom_id res chain seq x y z
N GLY A 1 5.46 3.02 0.30
CA GLY A 1 4.82 3.82 -0.76
C GLY A 1 5.20 5.28 -0.60
N GLY A 2 4.62 6.16 -1.41
CA GLY A 2 4.90 7.60 -1.29
C GLY A 2 4.44 8.21 0.03
N SER A 3 5.13 9.27 0.45
CA SER A 3 4.75 10.10 1.62
C SER A 3 3.57 11.03 1.28
N GLY A 4 3.02 11.70 2.30
CA GLY A 4 1.85 12.59 2.15
C GLY A 4 0.51 11.91 2.46
N HIS A 5 0.55 10.74 3.10
CA HIS A 5 -0.63 9.97 3.52
C HIS A 5 -0.64 9.69 5.01
N GLU A 6 0.12 10.46 5.79
CA GLU A 6 0.29 10.24 7.22
C GLU A 6 -1.09 10.21 7.93
N PRO A 7 -1.35 9.24 8.82
CA PRO A 7 -0.39 8.33 9.46
C PRO A 7 0.05 7.12 8.60
N ALA A 8 -0.50 6.91 7.41
CA ALA A 8 -0.13 5.79 6.55
C ALA A 8 1.29 5.99 5.97
N HIS A 9 2.25 5.08 6.16
CA HIS A 9 2.16 3.79 6.86
C HIS A 9 2.93 3.75 8.19
N ALA A 10 3.78 4.74 8.48
CA ALA A 10 4.65 4.73 9.65
C ALA A 10 3.88 4.73 10.98
N GLY A 11 2.71 5.36 11.03
CA GLY A 11 1.85 5.35 12.21
C GLY A 11 1.16 4.01 12.50
N PHE A 12 1.34 3.01 11.63
CA PHE A 12 0.81 1.65 11.79
C PHE A 12 1.90 0.62 12.08
N ILE A 13 3.10 1.07 12.43
CA ILE A 13 4.20 0.20 12.88
C ILE A 13 3.98 -0.13 14.36
N GLY A 14 4.02 -1.41 14.70
CA GLY A 14 3.88 -1.89 16.08
C GLY A 14 3.24 -3.27 16.19
N ASP A 15 3.14 -3.74 17.43
CA ASP A 15 2.62 -5.07 17.75
C ASP A 15 1.22 -5.29 17.16
N GLY A 16 1.07 -6.41 16.43
CA GLY A 16 -0.20 -6.77 15.80
C GLY A 16 -0.55 -5.97 14.55
N MET A 17 0.39 -5.19 13.99
CA MET A 17 0.30 -4.49 12.71
C MET A 17 1.59 -4.64 11.89
N LEU A 18 2.17 -3.55 11.36
CA LEU A 18 3.34 -3.60 10.49
C LEU A 18 4.64 -3.72 11.31
N THR A 19 5.57 -4.53 10.83
CA THR A 19 6.96 -4.55 11.33
C THR A 19 7.72 -3.28 10.94
N GLY A 20 7.42 -2.71 9.77
CA GLY A 20 8.04 -1.48 9.29
C GLY A 20 7.34 -0.92 8.06
N ALA A 21 7.77 0.27 7.63
CA ALA A 21 7.24 0.95 6.44
C ALA A 21 8.36 1.60 5.64
N VAL A 22 8.30 1.48 4.30
CA VAL A 22 9.25 2.12 3.39
C VAL A 22 8.59 3.34 2.76
N LEU A 23 9.10 4.53 3.11
CA LEU A 23 8.54 5.83 2.68
C LEU A 23 9.36 6.41 1.53
N GLY A 24 8.68 6.71 0.42
CA GLY A 24 9.25 7.43 -0.72
C GLY A 24 9.04 8.94 -0.63
N GLY A 25 9.31 9.67 -1.71
CA GLY A 25 8.95 11.09 -1.82
C GLY A 25 7.44 11.32 -1.73
N VAL A 26 7.01 12.58 -1.62
CA VAL A 26 5.57 12.94 -1.60
C VAL A 26 4.91 12.41 -2.88
N PHE A 27 3.93 11.52 -2.71
CA PHE A 27 3.21 10.82 -3.78
C PHE A 27 4.08 10.00 -4.77
N ALA A 28 5.32 9.69 -4.40
CA ALA A 28 6.25 8.91 -5.22
C ALA A 28 6.64 7.61 -4.52
N SER A 29 6.47 6.47 -5.21
CA SER A 29 6.89 5.15 -4.70
C SER A 29 8.37 5.16 -4.29
N PRO A 30 8.75 4.52 -3.16
CA PRO A 30 10.15 4.36 -2.80
C PRO A 30 10.88 3.51 -3.84
N GLY A 31 12.18 3.79 -4.05
CA GLY A 31 13.00 3.01 -4.97
C GLY A 31 13.13 1.56 -4.51
N SER A 32 13.24 0.62 -5.46
CA SER A 32 13.36 -0.82 -5.16
C SER A 32 14.57 -1.15 -4.26
N ALA A 33 15.64 -0.35 -4.32
CA ALA A 33 16.82 -0.53 -3.45
C ALA A 33 16.49 -0.29 -1.98
N SER A 34 15.70 0.74 -1.67
CA SER A 34 15.23 1.03 -0.31
C SER A 34 14.27 -0.06 0.19
N VAL A 35 13.41 -0.57 -0.69
CA VAL A 35 12.50 -1.68 -0.34
C VAL A 35 13.30 -2.96 -0.06
N LEU A 36 14.30 -3.28 -0.89
CA LEU A 36 15.17 -4.44 -0.68
C LEU A 36 15.96 -4.33 0.63
N ALA A 37 16.50 -3.14 0.93
CA ALA A 37 17.18 -2.90 2.21
C ALA A 37 16.25 -3.15 3.41
N ALA A 38 15.00 -2.69 3.33
CA ALA A 38 14.01 -2.94 4.38
C ALA A 38 13.64 -4.43 4.51
N ILE A 39 13.51 -5.16 3.40
CA ILE A 39 13.26 -6.62 3.44
C ILE A 39 14.41 -7.33 4.17
N ARG A 40 15.66 -7.02 3.81
CA ARG A 40 16.84 -7.62 4.44
C ARG A 40 16.92 -7.34 5.94
N GLU A 41 16.57 -6.13 6.34
CA GLU A 41 16.63 -5.71 7.75
C GLU A 41 15.48 -6.29 8.59
N LEU A 42 14.28 -6.34 8.03
CA LEU A 42 13.05 -6.64 8.79
C LEU A 42 12.57 -8.08 8.65
N SER A 43 13.07 -8.83 7.68
CA SER A 43 12.69 -10.24 7.51
C SER A 43 13.35 -11.13 8.55
N GLY A 44 12.57 -12.05 9.12
CA GLY A 44 13.07 -13.11 9.99
C GLY A 44 13.11 -14.47 9.27
N PRO A 45 13.46 -15.57 9.96
CA PRO A 45 13.43 -16.92 9.40
C PRO A 45 12.08 -17.35 8.83
N ALA A 46 10.98 -16.75 9.32
CA ALA A 46 9.62 -16.98 8.82
C ALA A 46 9.36 -16.30 7.46
N GLY A 47 10.21 -15.36 7.03
CA GLY A 47 10.05 -14.59 5.80
C GLY A 47 9.43 -13.21 6.01
N CYS A 48 8.89 -12.64 4.94
CA CYS A 48 8.32 -11.28 4.91
C CYS A 48 7.09 -11.20 4.01
N LEU A 49 6.01 -10.57 4.50
CA LEU A 49 4.86 -10.21 3.69
C LEU A 49 4.91 -8.73 3.30
N LEU A 50 4.89 -8.46 1.99
CA LEU A 50 4.78 -7.11 1.44
C LEU A 50 3.31 -6.77 1.16
N ILE A 51 2.75 -5.79 1.89
CA ILE A 51 1.40 -5.25 1.60
C ILE A 51 1.55 -3.98 0.78
N VAL A 52 1.10 -4.04 -0.48
CA VAL A 52 1.40 -3.03 -1.50
C VAL A 52 0.09 -2.44 -2.05
N LYS A 53 -0.06 -1.12 -2.00
CA LYS A 53 -1.22 -0.45 -2.61
C LYS A 53 -1.13 -0.56 -4.14
N ASN A 54 -2.27 -0.73 -4.82
CA ASN A 54 -2.29 -0.96 -6.26
C ASN A 54 -2.03 0.31 -7.08
N TYR A 55 -0.77 0.74 -7.11
CA TYR A 55 -0.22 1.77 -7.99
C TYR A 55 0.94 1.19 -8.79
N THR A 56 1.08 1.59 -10.05
CA THR A 56 2.12 1.07 -10.96
C THR A 56 3.52 1.16 -10.35
N GLY A 57 3.89 2.34 -9.85
CA GLY A 57 5.22 2.55 -9.24
C GLY A 57 5.44 1.72 -7.97
N ASP A 58 4.41 1.52 -7.15
CA ASP A 58 4.50 0.67 -5.96
C ASP A 58 4.68 -0.80 -6.38
N ARG A 59 3.85 -1.31 -7.31
CA ARG A 59 3.94 -2.70 -7.79
C ARG A 59 5.30 -3.04 -8.41
N LEU A 60 5.81 -2.16 -9.27
CA LEU A 60 7.10 -2.38 -9.93
C LEU A 60 8.26 -2.36 -8.93
N ASN A 61 8.35 -1.33 -8.08
CA ASN A 61 9.47 -1.20 -7.15
C ASN A 61 9.48 -2.31 -6.09
N PHE A 62 8.32 -2.66 -5.53
CA PHE A 62 8.22 -3.73 -4.53
C PHE A 62 8.39 -5.11 -5.16
N GLY A 63 7.86 -5.34 -6.36
CA GLY A 63 8.05 -6.61 -7.09
C GLY A 63 9.52 -6.86 -7.42
N ILE A 64 10.25 -5.85 -7.94
CA ILE A 64 11.69 -5.97 -8.21
C ILE A 64 12.47 -6.26 -6.92
N ALA A 65 12.12 -5.59 -5.81
CA ALA A 65 12.78 -5.82 -4.52
C ALA A 65 12.51 -7.23 -3.98
N MET A 66 11.26 -7.71 -4.08
CA MET A 66 10.86 -9.05 -3.66
C MET A 66 11.62 -10.13 -4.42
N GLU A 67 11.70 -10.03 -5.75
CA GLU A 67 12.40 -11.03 -6.58
C GLU A 67 13.91 -11.07 -6.28
N LYS A 68 14.53 -9.91 -6.01
CA LYS A 68 15.92 -9.85 -5.54
C LYS A 68 16.09 -10.51 -4.17
N ALA A 69 15.21 -10.20 -3.21
CA ALA A 69 15.24 -10.82 -1.88
C ALA A 69 15.06 -12.35 -1.95
N ARG A 70 14.15 -12.84 -2.82
CA ARG A 70 13.97 -14.28 -3.08
C ARG A 70 15.23 -14.91 -3.66
N SER A 71 15.93 -14.23 -4.58
CA SER A 71 17.21 -14.72 -5.12
C SER A 71 18.33 -14.79 -4.06
N GLU A 72 18.20 -14.04 -2.97
CA GLU A 72 19.09 -14.06 -1.80
C GLU A 72 18.65 -15.10 -0.74
N GLY A 73 17.60 -15.87 -1.01
CA GLY A 73 17.08 -16.90 -0.11
C GLY A 73 16.07 -16.41 0.93
N ILE A 74 15.65 -15.14 0.87
CA ILE A 74 14.63 -14.58 1.78
C ILE A 74 13.25 -14.94 1.26
N LYS A 75 12.49 -15.73 2.04
CA LYS A 75 11.09 -16.04 1.74
C LYS A 75 10.27 -14.75 1.79
N CYS A 76 9.63 -14.41 0.68
CA CYS A 76 8.78 -13.23 0.58
C CYS A 76 7.48 -13.57 -0.15
N GLU A 77 6.38 -12.98 0.31
CA GLU A 77 5.08 -12.95 -0.36
C GLU A 77 4.66 -11.49 -0.57
N MET A 78 3.79 -11.23 -1.55
CA MET A 78 3.27 -9.89 -1.82
C MET A 78 1.76 -9.93 -2.03
N VAL A 79 1.06 -9.04 -1.34
CA VAL A 79 -0.39 -8.83 -1.47
C VAL A 79 -0.65 -7.42 -1.98
N ILE A 80 -1.39 -7.34 -3.08
CA ILE A 80 -1.78 -6.09 -3.71
C ILE A 80 -3.16 -5.69 -3.21
N VAL A 81 -3.28 -4.48 -2.66
CA VAL A 81 -4.56 -3.94 -2.18
C VAL A 81 -5.16 -3.00 -3.23
N GLY A 82 -6.35 -3.35 -3.73
CA GLY A 82 -7.10 -2.60 -4.74
C GLY A 82 -8.56 -2.41 -4.34
N ASP A 83 -8.78 -1.67 -3.26
CA ASP A 83 -10.08 -1.52 -2.58
C ASP A 83 -10.94 -0.38 -3.14
N ASP A 84 -10.40 0.50 -3.97
CA ASP A 84 -11.13 1.65 -4.50
C ASP A 84 -12.22 1.25 -5.52
N CYS A 85 -13.48 1.37 -5.09
CA CYS A 85 -14.68 1.07 -5.86
C CYS A 85 -15.04 2.14 -6.90
N ALA A 86 -14.35 3.29 -6.93
CA ALA A 86 -14.57 4.32 -7.95
C ALA A 86 -14.17 3.86 -9.36
N LEU A 87 -13.28 2.87 -9.45
CA LEU A 87 -12.83 2.30 -10.70
C LEU A 87 -13.40 0.87 -10.86
N PRO A 88 -13.89 0.53 -12.07
CA PRO A 88 -14.15 -0.85 -12.44
C PRO A 88 -12.90 -1.72 -12.27
N ARG A 89 -13.08 -3.02 -11.98
CA ARG A 89 -11.96 -3.96 -11.79
C ARG A 89 -11.10 -4.10 -13.05
N ASP A 90 -11.71 -3.97 -14.21
CA ASP A 90 -11.13 -4.09 -15.56
C ASP A 90 -10.63 -2.76 -16.14
N LYS A 91 -10.74 -1.64 -15.39
CA LYS A 91 -10.30 -0.34 -15.90
C LYS A 91 -8.78 -0.17 -15.80
N GLY A 92 -8.14 -0.03 -16.96
CA GLY A 92 -6.71 0.23 -17.08
C GLY A 92 -5.83 -1.01 -16.90
N ILE A 93 -4.51 -0.83 -16.89
CA ILE A 93 -3.55 -1.94 -16.78
C ILE A 93 -3.47 -2.47 -15.35
N THR A 94 -3.63 -1.60 -14.35
CA THR A 94 -3.47 -1.96 -12.93
C THR A 94 -4.77 -2.34 -12.23
N GLY A 95 -5.93 -1.92 -12.73
CA GLY A 95 -7.22 -2.07 -12.03
C GLY A 95 -7.44 -1.04 -10.92
N ARG A 96 -8.23 -1.41 -9.91
CA ARG A 96 -8.63 -0.54 -8.77
C ARG A 96 -7.44 -0.03 -7.96
N ARG A 97 -7.46 1.25 -7.56
CA ARG A 97 -6.43 1.83 -6.68
C ARG A 97 -6.51 1.21 -5.27
N GLY A 98 -5.38 1.19 -4.56
CA GLY A 98 -5.35 0.90 -3.13
C GLY A 98 -5.43 2.19 -2.32
N ILE A 99 -6.46 2.35 -1.49
CA ILE A 99 -6.71 3.54 -0.68
C ILE A 99 -6.86 3.17 0.81
N ALA A 100 -7.82 3.77 1.52
CA ALA A 100 -7.98 3.64 2.96
C ALA A 100 -8.16 2.20 3.46
N GLY A 101 -8.78 1.32 2.67
CA GLY A 101 -9.02 -0.08 3.05
C GLY A 101 -7.74 -0.88 3.32
N THR A 102 -6.60 -0.40 2.82
CA THR A 102 -5.27 -0.96 3.12
C THR A 102 -5.01 -1.09 4.62
N VAL A 103 -5.52 -0.19 5.47
CA VAL A 103 -5.29 -0.26 6.92
C VAL A 103 -5.92 -1.52 7.56
N PHE A 104 -7.05 -1.99 7.03
CA PHE A 104 -7.69 -3.22 7.52
C PHE A 104 -6.89 -4.45 7.12
N VAL A 105 -6.30 -4.44 5.92
CA VAL A 105 -5.40 -5.50 5.46
C VAL A 105 -4.15 -5.55 6.35
N HIS A 106 -3.56 -4.41 6.70
CA HIS A 106 -2.46 -4.34 7.66
C HIS A 106 -2.83 -4.95 9.01
N LYS A 107 -4.02 -4.62 9.53
CA LYS A 107 -4.47 -5.08 10.85
C LYS A 107 -4.71 -6.59 10.89
N ILE A 108 -5.29 -7.15 9.83
CA ILE A 108 -5.58 -8.58 9.71
C ILE A 108 -4.27 -9.36 9.53
N ALA A 109 -3.40 -8.93 8.61
CA ALA A 109 -2.10 -9.55 8.40
C ALA A 109 -1.24 -9.49 9.66
N GLY A 110 -1.18 -8.34 10.32
CA GLY A 110 -0.43 -8.17 11.57
C GLY A 110 -0.96 -9.04 12.71
N ALA A 111 -2.29 -9.18 12.83
CA ALA A 111 -2.89 -10.08 13.81
C ALA A 111 -2.58 -11.56 13.52
N ALA A 112 -2.69 -11.99 12.25
CA ALA A 112 -2.35 -13.33 11.82
C ALA A 112 -0.87 -13.65 12.09
N ALA A 113 0.03 -12.72 11.76
CA ALA A 113 1.46 -12.86 12.03
C ALA A 113 1.75 -12.93 13.53
N GLN A 114 1.11 -12.09 14.35
CA GLN A 114 1.26 -12.10 15.81
C GLN A 114 0.73 -13.41 16.44
N ALA A 115 -0.29 -14.02 15.83
CA ALA A 115 -0.80 -15.32 16.24
C ALA A 115 0.12 -16.50 15.83
N GLY A 116 1.24 -16.23 15.15
CA GLY A 116 2.26 -17.23 14.80
C GLY A 116 1.94 -18.05 13.55
N LEU A 117 1.02 -17.59 12.69
CA LEU A 117 0.72 -18.24 11.41
C LEU A 117 1.93 -18.23 10.47
N SER A 118 1.99 -19.20 9.57
CA SER A 118 3.00 -19.25 8.51
C SER A 118 2.86 -18.08 7.53
N LEU A 119 3.93 -17.77 6.78
CA LEU A 119 3.92 -16.68 5.79
C LEU A 119 2.78 -16.88 4.77
N GLU A 120 2.56 -18.12 4.34
CA GLU A 120 1.54 -18.49 3.37
C GLU A 120 0.12 -18.26 3.92
N GLU A 121 -0.11 -18.61 5.19
CA GLU A 121 -1.39 -18.38 5.88
C GLU A 121 -1.63 -16.88 6.12
N VAL A 122 -0.61 -16.12 6.58
CA VAL A 122 -0.72 -14.67 6.75
C VAL A 122 -1.02 -13.98 5.41
N ALA A 123 -0.35 -14.40 4.34
CA ALA A 123 -0.59 -13.88 3.00
C ALA A 123 -2.01 -14.24 2.51
N LYS A 124 -2.52 -15.43 2.83
CA LYS A 124 -3.91 -15.82 2.53
C LYS A 124 -4.90 -14.91 3.27
N GLU A 125 -4.78 -14.73 4.58
CA GLU A 125 -5.68 -13.87 5.36
C GLU A 125 -5.64 -12.41 4.85
N ALA A 126 -4.46 -11.92 4.45
CA ALA A 126 -4.32 -10.58 3.88
C ALA A 126 -4.98 -10.46 2.49
N ARG A 127 -4.89 -11.50 1.64
CA ARG A 127 -5.59 -11.55 0.34
C ARG A 127 -7.10 -11.59 0.54
N ASP A 128 -7.59 -12.45 1.42
CA ASP A 128 -9.02 -12.57 1.73
C ASP A 128 -9.56 -11.22 2.25
N ALA A 129 -8.80 -10.53 3.11
CA ALA A 129 -9.14 -9.17 3.53
C ALA A 129 -9.16 -8.16 2.37
N ALA A 130 -8.14 -8.19 1.50
CA ALA A 130 -8.04 -7.29 0.36
C ALA A 130 -9.18 -7.48 -0.66
N ASP A 131 -9.65 -8.71 -0.84
CA ASP A 131 -10.74 -9.05 -1.77
C ASP A 131 -12.13 -8.66 -1.24
N ASN A 132 -12.28 -8.54 0.09
CA ASN A 132 -13.54 -8.24 0.77
C ASN A 132 -13.65 -6.80 1.29
N VAL A 133 -12.63 -5.97 1.09
CA VAL A 133 -12.67 -4.55 1.45
C VAL A 133 -12.98 -3.68 0.22
N GLY A 134 -13.90 -2.73 0.40
CA GLY A 134 -14.27 -1.76 -0.62
C GLY A 134 -14.34 -0.35 -0.03
N SER A 135 -13.77 0.60 -0.74
CA SER A 135 -13.69 2.01 -0.34
C SER A 135 -14.16 2.92 -1.47
N MET A 136 -14.75 4.06 -1.14
CA MET A 136 -15.12 5.11 -2.10
C MET A 136 -14.84 6.47 -1.46
N GLY A 137 -14.04 7.29 -2.13
CA GLY A 137 -13.71 8.65 -1.69
C GLY A 137 -14.60 9.71 -2.33
N VAL A 138 -14.73 10.85 -1.67
CA VAL A 138 -15.28 12.08 -2.24
C VAL A 138 -14.39 13.25 -1.83
N ALA A 139 -14.17 14.18 -2.76
CA ALA A 139 -13.34 15.36 -2.53
C ALA A 139 -14.16 16.64 -2.78
N LEU A 140 -14.04 17.58 -1.84
CA LEU A 140 -14.58 18.94 -1.99
C LEU A 140 -13.53 19.88 -2.62
N THR A 141 -12.26 19.57 -2.39
CA THR A 141 -11.09 20.27 -2.93
C THR A 141 -9.96 19.25 -3.19
N THR A 142 -8.94 19.65 -3.93
CA THR A 142 -7.75 18.81 -4.18
C THR A 142 -6.62 19.15 -3.22
N CYS A 143 -5.71 18.21 -2.99
CA CYS A 143 -4.47 18.49 -2.25
C CYS A 143 -3.54 19.44 -3.02
N THR A 144 -2.66 20.13 -2.31
CA THR A 144 -1.60 20.97 -2.89
C THR A 144 -0.25 20.34 -2.58
N LEU A 145 0.56 20.11 -3.61
CA LEU A 145 1.93 19.59 -3.42
C LEU A 145 2.83 20.68 -2.80
N PRO A 146 3.78 20.31 -1.92
CA PRO A 146 4.75 21.26 -1.40
C PRO A 146 5.48 22.00 -2.52
N GLY A 147 5.45 23.33 -2.49
CA GLY A 147 6.08 24.19 -3.51
C GLY A 147 5.25 24.38 -4.79
N ALA A 148 4.07 23.79 -4.91
CA ALA A 148 3.14 24.02 -6.02
C ALA A 148 2.04 25.03 -5.63
N SER A 149 1.50 25.72 -6.63
CA SER A 149 0.28 26.51 -6.45
C SER A 149 -0.94 25.61 -6.23
N PRO A 150 -1.94 26.02 -5.43
CA PRO A 150 -3.17 25.29 -5.27
C PRO A 150 -3.88 25.06 -6.62
N SER A 151 -4.41 23.86 -6.81
CA SER A 151 -5.20 23.51 -8.00
C SER A 151 -6.59 24.15 -7.93
N THR A 152 -7.05 24.70 -9.06
CA THR A 152 -8.40 25.25 -9.23
C THR A 152 -9.35 24.27 -9.92
N ARG A 153 -9.04 22.97 -9.90
CA ARG A 153 -9.85 21.93 -10.57
C ARG A 153 -11.28 21.83 -10.03
N LEU A 154 -11.47 22.05 -8.73
CA LEU A 154 -12.76 21.96 -8.05
C LEU A 154 -13.14 23.35 -7.52
N GLU A 155 -13.97 24.07 -8.28
CA GLU A 155 -14.46 25.41 -7.93
C GLU A 155 -15.96 25.41 -7.59
N GLY A 156 -16.35 26.36 -6.74
CA GLY A 156 -17.74 26.58 -6.34
C GLY A 156 -18.32 25.44 -5.51
N SER A 157 -19.51 24.95 -5.89
CA SER A 157 -20.24 23.88 -5.19
C SER A 157 -20.06 22.50 -5.82
N LYS A 158 -18.99 22.29 -6.61
CA LYS A 158 -18.69 21.00 -7.23
C LYS A 158 -18.01 20.07 -6.23
N ILE A 159 -18.25 18.77 -6.38
CA ILE A 159 -17.54 17.71 -5.67
C ILE A 159 -17.02 16.69 -6.68
N GLU A 160 -15.97 15.96 -6.32
CA GLU A 160 -15.47 14.85 -7.13
C GLU A 160 -15.65 13.53 -6.38
N ILE A 161 -16.48 12.66 -6.93
CA ILE A 161 -16.65 11.30 -6.45
C ILE A 161 -15.55 10.44 -7.06
N GLY A 162 -14.82 9.71 -6.22
CA GLY A 162 -13.75 8.83 -6.68
C GLY A 162 -12.41 9.53 -6.95
N LEU A 163 -12.15 10.70 -6.35
CA LEU A 163 -10.79 11.26 -6.36
C LEU A 163 -9.83 10.30 -5.65
N GLY A 164 -8.64 10.11 -6.21
CA GLY A 164 -7.61 9.25 -5.60
C GLY A 164 -6.88 9.95 -4.46
N ILE A 165 -6.08 9.19 -3.71
CA ILE A 165 -5.30 9.76 -2.59
C ILE A 165 -4.16 10.69 -3.04
N HIS A 166 -3.80 10.71 -4.34
CA HIS A 166 -2.75 11.56 -4.89
C HIS A 166 -3.29 12.83 -5.60
N GLY A 167 -4.57 13.14 -5.42
CA GLY A 167 -5.30 14.13 -6.23
C GLY A 167 -5.79 13.54 -7.55
#